data_AF-A0A2R4WGU2-F1
#
_entry.id   AF-A0A2R4WGU2-F1
#
_cell.length_a   1.000
_cell.length_b   1.000
_cell.length_c   1.000
_cell.angle_alpha   90.00
_cell.angle_beta   90.00
_cell.angle_gamma   90.00
#
_symmetry.space_group_name_H-M   'P 1'
#
loop_
_entity.id
_entity.type
_entity.pdbx_description
1 polymer ?
#
loop_
_entity_poly.entity_id
_entity_poly.type
_entity_poly.pdbx_seq_one_letter_code
_entity_poly.pdbx_strand_id
1 'polypeptide(L)'
;MRDGSGRWRLGVAAFGAAAIPFAVIAALDPRIGLLRPRPAAEAQGQGPGAHWQHSRGQDSRGQELSGQELIGQELRGQAEGASQRPARLPHRPSSGEEPAPERPCPVCTAAPAGPDGPASIRGTLPDSDIQIPDVSRERSTQRERLIGWTAHPDRISGSAASLDLVGLVFTAPRPPGGGYRPLAVDLAGAPDRAVVLVAEQPLTVALTTVPPDRAASLGVEAGAAFTLAEGRPDRLAGFRALPYGAAEVAPVLDPLRFGPETLRGFCAALRLWAMQFGLPARRIRYTLVENPTRIALAGEAVRSDGTPRGRISGRRLARLCQT
;
A
#
# COMPACT_ATOMS: atom_id res chain seq x y z
N MET A 1 -51.12 16.53 -0.19
CA MET A 1 -52.29 17.45 -0.18
C MET A 1 -52.19 18.35 -1.41
N ARG A 2 -53.26 18.43 -2.20
CA ARG A 2 -53.41 19.28 -3.39
C ARG A 2 -54.33 20.44 -2.99
N ASP A 3 -53.93 21.67 -3.29
CA ASP A 3 -54.83 22.82 -3.14
C ASP A 3 -55.56 23.13 -4.46
N GLY A 4 -56.78 23.62 -4.33
CA GLY A 4 -57.84 23.73 -5.36
C GLY A 4 -57.60 24.71 -6.52
N SER A 5 -56.36 24.90 -6.98
CA SER A 5 -56.04 25.67 -8.20
C SER A 5 -55.20 24.88 -9.23
N GLY A 6 -55.04 23.56 -9.05
CA GLY A 6 -54.46 22.69 -10.07
C GLY A 6 -52.97 22.88 -10.38
N ARG A 7 -52.25 23.71 -9.61
CA ARG A 7 -50.80 23.94 -9.80
C ARG A 7 -49.97 23.26 -8.71
N TRP A 8 -49.02 22.43 -9.12
CA TRP A 8 -48.02 21.83 -8.26
C TRP A 8 -47.04 22.91 -7.78
N ARG A 9 -47.11 23.29 -6.50
CA ARG A 9 -46.03 24.03 -5.84
C ARG A 9 -44.93 23.05 -5.45
N LEU A 10 -44.00 22.77 -6.38
CA LEU A 10 -42.72 22.19 -6.02
C LEU A 10 -41.91 23.23 -5.22
N GLY A 11 -41.50 22.84 -4.01
CA GLY A 11 -40.80 23.70 -3.07
C GLY A 11 -39.44 24.15 -3.59
N VAL A 12 -39.24 25.47 -3.59
CA VAL A 12 -37.98 26.17 -3.92
C VAL A 12 -36.90 25.98 -2.83
N ALA A 13 -37.19 25.28 -1.73
CA ALA A 13 -36.22 25.03 -0.66
C ALA A 13 -35.17 23.93 -0.97
N ALA A 14 -35.31 23.17 -2.06
CA ALA A 14 -34.40 22.06 -2.38
C ALA A 14 -33.23 22.43 -3.33
N PHE A 15 -33.17 23.65 -3.87
CA PHE A 15 -32.10 24.05 -4.80
C PHE A 15 -30.88 24.71 -4.13
N GLY A 16 -30.97 25.10 -2.85
CA GLY A 16 -29.85 25.71 -2.12
C GLY A 16 -28.76 24.72 -1.69
N ALA A 17 -29.08 23.42 -1.58
CA ALA A 17 -28.13 22.40 -1.09
C ALA A 17 -27.35 21.69 -2.22
N ALA A 18 -27.74 21.87 -3.49
CA ALA A 18 -27.09 21.22 -4.64
C ALA A 18 -26.05 22.11 -5.36
N ALA A 19 -25.99 23.41 -5.04
CA ALA A 19 -25.06 24.35 -5.67
C ALA A 19 -23.68 24.42 -4.97
N ILE A 20 -23.60 23.97 -3.71
CA ILE A 20 -22.37 24.05 -2.90
C ILE A 20 -21.24 23.11 -3.38
N PRO A 21 -21.49 21.87 -3.88
CA PRO A 21 -20.40 21.01 -4.35
C PRO A 21 -19.79 21.47 -5.68
N PHE A 22 -20.57 22.12 -6.55
CA PHE A 22 -20.10 22.56 -7.87
C PHE A 22 -19.17 23.78 -7.78
N ALA A 23 -19.41 24.70 -6.83
CA ALA A 23 -18.53 25.86 -6.62
C ALA A 23 -17.14 25.45 -6.13
N VAL A 24 -17.03 24.37 -5.34
CA VAL A 24 -15.75 23.84 -4.83
C VAL A 24 -15.00 23.07 -5.92
N ILE A 25 -15.69 22.36 -6.80
CA ILE A 25 -15.07 21.66 -7.94
C ILE A 25 -14.57 22.66 -8.99
N ALA A 26 -15.30 23.75 -9.24
CA ALA A 26 -14.86 24.80 -10.16
C ALA A 26 -13.67 25.62 -9.63
N ALA A 27 -13.50 25.75 -8.30
CA ALA A 27 -12.37 26.45 -7.69
C ALA A 27 -11.07 25.63 -7.59
N LEU A 28 -11.13 24.30 -7.81
CA LEU A 28 -9.99 23.38 -7.63
C LEU A 28 -9.54 22.68 -8.92
N ASP A 29 -10.17 22.95 -10.07
CA ASP A 29 -9.75 22.41 -11.37
C ASP A 29 -8.81 23.40 -12.10
N PRO A 30 -7.51 23.07 -12.27
CA PRO A 30 -6.56 23.92 -12.99
C PRO A 30 -6.76 23.94 -14.52
N ARG A 31 -7.81 23.31 -15.06
CA ARG A 31 -8.09 23.27 -16.51
C ARG A 31 -9.19 24.23 -16.98
N ILE A 32 -9.92 24.89 -16.07
CA ILE A 32 -10.87 25.95 -16.45
C ILE A 32 -10.15 27.30 -16.38
N GLY A 33 -9.19 27.48 -17.29
CA GLY A 33 -8.57 28.77 -17.57
C GLY A 33 -9.55 29.63 -18.38
N LEU A 34 -10.41 30.37 -17.69
CA LEU A 34 -11.15 31.48 -18.28
C LEU A 34 -10.16 32.49 -18.86
N LEU A 35 -10.20 32.57 -20.19
CA LEU A 35 -9.69 33.60 -21.09
C LEU A 35 -9.25 34.89 -20.37
N ARG A 36 -7.94 35.07 -20.20
CA ARG A 36 -7.38 36.40 -20.00
C ARG A 36 -7.28 37.11 -21.37
N PRO A 37 -7.78 38.35 -21.49
CA PRO A 37 -7.62 39.14 -22.70
C PRO A 37 -6.14 39.46 -22.94
N ARG A 38 -5.74 39.25 -24.18
CA ARG A 38 -4.42 39.55 -24.75
C ARG A 38 -4.27 41.08 -24.83
N PRO A 39 -3.25 41.70 -24.22
CA PRO A 39 -2.94 43.09 -24.54
C PRO A 39 -2.34 43.14 -25.94
N ALA A 40 -2.91 44.02 -26.77
CA ALA A 40 -2.34 44.43 -28.04
C ALA A 40 -1.13 45.33 -27.77
N ALA A 41 0.00 45.02 -28.40
CA ALA A 41 1.06 45.98 -28.68
C ALA A 41 1.75 45.56 -29.99
N GLU A 42 1.75 46.51 -30.91
CA GLU A 42 2.36 46.52 -32.23
C GLU A 42 3.89 46.52 -32.20
N ALA A 43 4.47 46.08 -33.32
CA ALA A 43 5.74 46.48 -33.97
C ALA A 43 6.48 45.21 -34.46
N GLN A 44 6.32 44.80 -35.73
CA GLN A 44 7.03 45.24 -36.94
C GLN A 44 8.49 44.71 -37.08
N GLY A 45 8.76 44.11 -38.25
CA GLY A 45 10.08 43.67 -38.78
C GLY A 45 10.20 42.14 -38.91
N GLN A 46 10.01 41.45 -40.06
CA GLN A 46 10.66 41.57 -41.38
C GLN A 46 12.19 41.35 -41.25
N GLY A 47 12.89 40.34 -41.77
CA GLY A 47 12.65 39.25 -42.71
C GLY A 47 13.83 38.23 -42.66
N PRO A 48 14.08 37.41 -43.70
CA PRO A 48 14.67 36.06 -43.58
C PRO A 48 16.14 35.93 -44.05
N GLY A 49 16.83 34.84 -43.65
CA GLY A 49 17.88 34.21 -44.47
C GLY A 49 19.17 33.73 -43.78
N ALA A 50 19.76 32.67 -44.37
CA ALA A 50 21.09 32.05 -44.18
C ALA A 50 21.25 31.11 -42.95
N HIS A 51 21.35 29.78 -43.08
CA HIS A 51 22.33 28.95 -43.81
C HIS A 51 23.79 29.24 -43.43
N TRP A 52 24.35 28.48 -42.47
CA TRP A 52 25.76 28.04 -42.50
C TRP A 52 25.93 26.69 -41.78
N GLN A 53 26.53 25.76 -42.52
CA GLN A 53 27.17 24.52 -42.08
C GLN A 53 28.61 24.79 -41.59
N HIS A 54 29.22 23.72 -41.03
CA HIS A 54 30.65 23.54 -40.68
C HIS A 54 31.08 24.19 -39.35
N SER A 55 31.94 23.59 -38.50
CA SER A 55 32.78 22.39 -38.60
C SER A 55 33.28 21.96 -37.21
N ARG A 56 33.72 20.69 -37.15
CA ARG A 56 34.83 20.06 -36.40
C ARG A 56 35.68 20.91 -35.42
N GLY A 57 36.08 20.23 -34.33
CA GLY A 57 37.24 20.53 -33.47
C GLY A 57 37.00 19.97 -32.06
N GLN A 58 37.36 18.74 -31.70
CA GLN A 58 38.69 18.14 -31.51
C GLN A 58 39.41 18.66 -30.25
N ASP A 59 39.81 17.68 -29.43
CA ASP A 59 40.81 17.67 -28.36
C ASP A 59 40.59 18.49 -27.08
N SER A 60 40.58 17.81 -25.92
CA SER A 60 41.75 17.78 -25.01
C SER A 60 41.45 17.05 -23.69
N ARG A 61 42.23 16.00 -23.44
CA ARG A 61 43.03 15.74 -22.23
C ARG A 61 42.40 15.99 -20.85
N GLY A 62 42.21 14.88 -20.14
CA GLY A 62 43.04 14.52 -18.99
C GLY A 62 43.17 15.54 -17.86
N GLN A 63 42.52 15.26 -16.73
CA GLN A 63 42.98 15.71 -15.43
C GLN A 63 42.71 14.62 -14.39
N GLU A 64 43.70 13.75 -14.21
CA GLU A 64 43.94 13.07 -12.94
C GLU A 64 44.29 14.13 -11.90
N LEU A 65 43.55 14.15 -10.78
CA LEU A 65 44.04 14.68 -9.52
C LEU A 65 43.77 13.64 -8.44
N SER A 66 44.84 12.88 -8.21
CA SER A 66 45.42 12.51 -6.93
C SER A 66 44.65 12.94 -5.68
N GLY A 67 44.44 11.95 -4.82
CA GLY A 67 43.92 12.12 -3.48
C GLY A 67 44.74 13.08 -2.61
N GLN A 68 44.05 13.58 -1.61
CA GLN A 68 44.66 14.21 -0.46
C GLN A 68 43.90 13.81 0.79
N GLU A 69 44.70 13.38 1.76
CA GLU A 69 44.38 12.97 3.11
C GLU A 69 43.55 14.02 3.87
N LEU A 70 42.70 13.54 4.77
CA LEU A 70 42.50 14.20 6.07
C LEU A 70 41.99 13.17 7.08
N ILE A 71 42.96 12.47 7.67
CA ILE A 71 42.89 11.93 9.02
C ILE A 71 43.04 13.13 9.95
N GLY A 72 42.15 13.27 10.95
CA GLY A 72 42.44 14.13 12.09
C GLY A 72 41.25 14.75 12.81
N GLN A 73 41.01 14.20 13.99
CA GLN A 73 40.67 14.92 15.22
C GLN A 73 39.21 15.21 15.61
N GLU A 74 38.92 14.62 16.77
CA GLU A 74 38.30 15.22 17.96
C GLU A 74 36.80 15.49 17.91
N LEU A 75 36.07 14.68 18.67
CA LEU A 75 35.34 15.19 19.83
C LEU A 75 35.20 14.08 20.88
N ARG A 76 35.96 14.28 21.96
CA ARG A 76 35.90 13.54 23.23
C ARG A 76 35.17 14.46 24.22
N GLY A 77 34.17 13.92 24.92
CA GLY A 77 33.38 14.61 25.95
C GLY A 77 31.90 14.63 25.55
N GLN A 78 30.93 14.23 26.36
CA GLN A 78 30.86 14.01 27.79
C GLN A 78 29.93 12.81 28.06
N ALA A 79 30.39 11.89 28.89
CA ALA A 79 29.52 11.04 29.67
C ALA A 79 29.27 11.78 30.99
N GLU A 80 28.01 11.99 31.35
CA GLU A 80 27.49 11.94 32.72
C GLU A 80 26.03 12.41 32.75
N GLY A 81 25.18 11.64 33.43
CA GLY A 81 24.03 12.21 34.12
C GLY A 81 22.64 11.70 33.74
N ALA A 82 22.02 11.04 34.72
CA ALA A 82 20.57 10.91 34.92
C ALA A 82 19.81 9.85 34.11
N SER A 83 19.99 8.62 34.57
CA SER A 83 18.93 7.61 34.67
C SER A 83 17.66 8.22 35.31
N GLN A 84 16.58 8.32 34.54
CA GLN A 84 15.24 8.60 35.08
C GLN A 84 14.29 7.46 34.69
N ARG A 85 14.07 6.57 35.65
CA ARG A 85 12.97 5.60 35.69
C ARG A 85 11.64 6.37 35.69
N PRO A 86 10.65 6.01 34.85
CA PRO A 86 9.30 6.48 35.07
C PRO A 86 8.69 5.83 36.32
N ALA A 87 7.93 6.66 37.02
CA ALA A 87 7.39 6.47 38.35
C ALA A 87 6.39 5.30 38.46
N ARG A 88 6.46 4.62 39.62
CA ARG A 88 5.43 3.71 40.12
C ARG A 88 4.08 4.43 40.21
N LEU A 89 3.06 3.82 39.61
CA LEU A 89 1.66 4.16 39.82
C LEU A 89 1.27 3.94 41.29
N PRO A 90 0.46 4.83 41.90
CA PRO A 90 -0.05 4.64 43.25
C PRO A 90 -1.08 3.51 43.33
N HIS A 91 -0.99 2.73 44.40
CA HIS A 91 -1.91 1.69 44.79
C HIS A 91 -3.36 2.19 44.83
N ARG A 92 -4.23 1.52 44.06
CA ARG A 92 -5.69 1.62 44.18
C ARG A 92 -6.12 0.88 45.46
N PRO A 93 -6.92 1.49 46.35
CA PRO A 93 -7.45 0.80 47.50
C PRO A 93 -8.48 -0.26 47.06
N SER A 94 -8.35 -1.44 47.64
CA SER A 94 -9.25 -2.59 47.49
C SER A 94 -10.62 -2.24 48.08
N SER A 95 -11.61 -1.99 47.23
CA SER A 95 -13.02 -2.05 47.62
C SER A 95 -13.40 -3.51 47.78
N GLY A 96 -13.63 -3.93 49.03
CA GLY A 96 -14.31 -5.18 49.33
C GLY A 96 -15.73 -5.11 48.79
N GLU A 97 -16.02 -5.95 47.80
CA GLU A 97 -17.35 -6.14 47.26
C GLU A 97 -17.86 -7.46 47.84
N GLU A 98 -18.82 -7.33 48.77
CA GLU A 98 -19.57 -8.43 49.34
C GLU A 98 -20.27 -9.24 48.23
N PRO A 99 -20.40 -10.57 48.36
CA PRO A 99 -21.16 -11.36 47.41
C PRO A 99 -22.64 -10.98 47.46
N ALA A 100 -23.18 -10.53 46.33
CA ALA A 100 -24.61 -10.31 46.15
C ALA A 100 -25.40 -11.63 46.35
N PRO A 101 -26.60 -11.59 46.96
CA PRO A 101 -27.41 -12.78 47.19
C PRO A 101 -27.88 -13.41 45.88
N GLU A 102 -27.76 -14.74 45.80
CA GLU A 102 -28.21 -15.59 44.72
C GLU A 102 -29.66 -15.29 44.34
N ARG A 103 -29.88 -14.84 43.10
CA ARG A 103 -31.21 -14.84 42.50
C ARG A 103 -31.47 -16.23 41.92
N PRO A 104 -32.55 -16.93 42.32
CA PRO A 104 -32.87 -18.23 41.76
C PRO A 104 -33.24 -18.08 40.27
N CYS A 105 -32.57 -18.86 39.41
CA CYS A 105 -32.93 -19.00 38.01
C CYS A 105 -34.37 -19.54 37.90
N PRO A 106 -35.31 -18.82 37.26
CA PRO A 106 -36.55 -19.44 36.86
C PRO A 106 -36.24 -20.30 35.62
N VAL A 107 -36.86 -21.48 35.55
CA VAL A 107 -36.69 -22.50 34.50
C VAL A 107 -35.55 -23.51 34.74
N CYS A 108 -35.59 -24.17 35.90
CA CYS A 108 -35.27 -25.59 35.99
C CYS A 108 -36.56 -26.35 36.36
N THR A 109 -37.48 -26.48 35.42
CA THR A 109 -38.57 -27.46 35.53
C THR A 109 -37.97 -28.84 35.33
N ALA A 110 -37.65 -29.50 36.44
CA ALA A 110 -37.40 -30.92 36.49
C ALA A 110 -38.65 -31.65 35.98
N ALA A 111 -38.56 -32.24 34.80
CA ALA A 111 -39.56 -33.18 34.29
C ALA A 111 -39.40 -34.52 35.04
N PRO A 112 -40.50 -35.18 35.43
CA PRO A 112 -40.43 -36.47 36.11
C PRO A 112 -39.87 -37.54 35.18
N ALA A 113 -38.86 -38.26 35.66
CA ALA A 113 -38.35 -39.47 35.03
C ALA A 113 -39.44 -40.56 35.05
N GLY A 114 -40.14 -40.71 33.92
CA GLY A 114 -40.92 -41.92 33.64
C GLY A 114 -39.99 -43.08 33.27
N PRO A 115 -40.40 -44.35 33.52
CA PRO A 115 -39.56 -45.52 33.29
C PRO A 115 -39.41 -45.94 31.82
N ASP A 116 -39.98 -45.19 30.87
CA ASP A 116 -39.84 -45.43 29.43
C ASP A 116 -38.98 -44.31 28.81
N GLY A 117 -37.67 -44.56 28.80
CA GLY A 117 -36.66 -43.58 28.38
C GLY A 117 -36.83 -43.10 26.93
N PRO A 118 -36.45 -41.85 26.62
CA PRO A 118 -36.42 -41.40 25.24
C PRO A 118 -35.37 -42.21 24.48
N ALA A 119 -35.81 -42.82 23.37
CA ALA A 119 -34.95 -43.45 22.40
C ALA A 119 -33.76 -42.52 22.10
N SER A 120 -32.57 -42.95 22.50
CA SER A 120 -31.32 -42.37 22.07
C SER A 120 -31.36 -42.33 20.55
N ILE A 121 -31.49 -41.13 19.97
CA ILE A 121 -31.26 -40.91 18.55
C ILE A 121 -29.76 -41.16 18.36
N ARG A 122 -29.43 -42.43 18.17
CA ARG A 122 -28.10 -42.91 17.82
C ARG A 122 -27.90 -42.64 16.33
N GLY A 123 -27.84 -41.36 15.99
CA GLY A 123 -27.36 -40.88 14.71
C GLY A 123 -25.84 -41.00 14.72
N THR A 124 -25.34 -42.18 14.32
CA THR A 124 -23.95 -42.33 13.88
C THR A 124 -23.81 -41.61 12.54
N LEU A 125 -23.74 -40.27 12.58
CA LEU A 125 -23.07 -39.54 11.51
C LEU A 125 -21.60 -39.96 11.59
N PRO A 126 -20.99 -40.44 10.47
CA PRO A 126 -19.57 -40.73 10.47
C PRO A 126 -18.85 -39.44 10.86
N ASP A 127 -18.16 -39.51 12.00
CA ASP A 127 -17.29 -38.47 12.51
C ASP A 127 -16.20 -38.27 11.46
N SER A 128 -16.51 -37.39 10.51
CA SER A 128 -15.59 -37.01 9.46
C SER A 128 -14.62 -36.11 10.18
N ASP A 129 -13.55 -36.69 10.72
CA ASP A 129 -12.46 -36.00 11.41
C ASP A 129 -12.26 -34.63 10.76
N ILE A 130 -12.72 -33.58 11.43
CA ILE A 130 -12.56 -32.21 10.96
C ILE A 130 -11.05 -31.95 11.03
N GLN A 131 -10.36 -32.19 9.93
CA GLN A 131 -8.94 -31.92 9.82
C GLN A 131 -8.75 -30.41 9.87
N ILE A 132 -8.43 -29.90 11.05
CA ILE A 132 -8.02 -28.50 11.22
C ILE A 132 -6.66 -28.39 10.52
N PRO A 133 -6.56 -27.61 9.43
CA PRO A 133 -5.28 -27.46 8.72
C PRO A 133 -4.24 -26.85 9.65
N ASP A 134 -3.02 -27.39 9.65
CA ASP A 134 -1.90 -26.78 10.35
C ASP A 134 -1.43 -25.54 9.57
N VAL A 135 -2.11 -24.42 9.82
CA VAL A 135 -1.83 -23.13 9.20
C VAL A 135 -0.41 -22.67 9.56
N SER A 136 0.09 -22.95 10.76
CA SER A 136 1.42 -22.52 11.19
C SER A 136 2.51 -23.18 10.34
N ARG A 137 2.40 -24.49 10.09
CA ARG A 137 3.29 -25.22 9.19
C ARG A 137 3.17 -24.76 7.74
N GLU A 138 1.95 -24.51 7.26
CA GLU A 138 1.74 -23.93 5.92
C GLU A 138 2.49 -22.60 5.77
N ARG A 139 2.38 -21.71 6.77
CA ARG A 139 3.01 -20.38 6.78
C ARG A 139 4.52 -20.45 6.88
N SER A 140 5.08 -21.36 7.69
CA SER A 140 6.53 -21.54 7.79
C SER A 140 7.11 -22.05 6.46
N THR A 141 6.49 -23.07 5.85
CA THR A 141 6.90 -23.59 4.54
C THR A 141 6.80 -22.53 3.43
N GLN A 142 5.75 -21.71 3.44
CA GLN A 142 5.64 -20.60 2.49
C GLN A 142 6.73 -19.56 2.71
N ARG A 143 7.00 -19.17 3.96
CA ARG A 143 8.06 -18.23 4.31
C ARG A 143 9.44 -18.72 3.84
N GLU A 144 9.79 -19.97 4.13
CA GLU A 144 11.06 -20.57 3.70
C GLU A 144 11.21 -20.53 2.18
N ARG A 145 10.13 -20.85 1.45
CA ARG A 145 10.11 -20.76 -0.01
C ARG A 145 10.35 -19.34 -0.52
N LEU A 146 9.67 -18.34 0.07
CA LEU A 146 9.84 -16.94 -0.29
C LEU A 146 11.26 -16.43 0.02
N ILE A 147 11.85 -16.85 1.13
CA ILE A 147 13.25 -16.54 1.47
C ILE A 147 14.18 -17.10 0.39
N GLY A 148 13.97 -18.35 -0.04
CA GLY A 148 14.77 -18.97 -1.11
C GLY A 148 14.68 -18.28 -2.47
N TRP A 149 13.67 -17.43 -2.69
CA TRP A 149 13.51 -16.62 -3.91
C TRP A 149 13.95 -15.17 -3.75
N THR A 150 14.19 -14.72 -2.51
CA THR A 150 14.58 -13.35 -2.23
C THR A 150 16.02 -13.12 -2.68
N ALA A 151 16.23 -12.06 -3.45
CA ALA A 151 17.54 -11.64 -3.91
C ALA A 151 18.42 -11.16 -2.74
N HIS A 152 19.73 -11.31 -2.89
CA HIS A 152 20.68 -10.73 -1.92
C HIS A 152 20.54 -9.19 -1.91
N PRO A 153 20.57 -8.52 -0.74
CA PRO A 153 20.43 -7.06 -0.64
C PRO A 153 21.37 -6.27 -1.57
N ASP A 154 22.61 -6.73 -1.73
CA ASP A 154 23.61 -6.09 -2.60
C ASP A 154 23.22 -6.09 -4.08
N ARG A 155 22.36 -7.02 -4.51
CA ARG A 155 21.82 -7.07 -5.87
C ARG A 155 20.60 -6.16 -6.05
N ILE A 156 20.01 -5.69 -4.96
CA ILE A 156 18.79 -4.88 -4.98
C ILE A 156 19.10 -3.39 -4.94
N SER A 157 20.08 -2.97 -4.13
CA SER A 157 20.52 -1.58 -4.12
C SER A 157 21.01 -1.14 -5.50
N GLY A 158 20.45 -0.07 -6.05
CA GLY A 158 20.79 0.43 -7.39
C GLY A 158 20.24 -0.40 -8.56
N SER A 159 19.50 -1.47 -8.31
CA SER A 159 18.91 -2.32 -9.38
C SER A 159 17.80 -1.63 -10.18
N ALA A 160 17.21 -0.57 -9.62
CA ALA A 160 16.12 0.17 -10.23
C ALA A 160 16.42 1.68 -10.25
N ALA A 161 15.97 2.37 -11.28
CA ALA A 161 16.02 3.83 -11.43
C ALA A 161 14.78 4.54 -10.83
N SER A 162 13.69 3.79 -10.61
CA SER A 162 12.47 4.27 -9.95
C SER A 162 11.69 3.14 -9.29
N LEU A 163 10.83 3.50 -8.35
CA LEU A 163 10.05 2.58 -7.52
C LEU A 163 8.56 2.93 -7.57
N ASP A 164 7.72 1.95 -7.86
CA ASP A 164 6.26 2.05 -7.83
C ASP A 164 5.68 1.20 -6.71
N LEU A 165 5.17 1.86 -5.68
CA LEU A 165 4.31 1.22 -4.67
C LEU A 165 2.90 1.14 -5.25
N VAL A 166 2.33 -0.06 -5.32
CA VAL A 166 0.98 -0.29 -5.81
C VAL A 166 0.11 -0.80 -4.67
N GLY A 167 -0.75 0.07 -4.16
CA GLY A 167 -1.75 -0.29 -3.16
C GLY A 167 -2.92 -1.03 -3.81
N LEU A 168 -3.29 -2.18 -3.24
CA LEU A 168 -4.32 -3.06 -3.76
C LEU A 168 -5.51 -3.10 -2.81
N VAL A 169 -6.68 -2.66 -3.28
CA VAL A 169 -7.94 -2.73 -2.53
C VAL A 169 -8.88 -3.69 -3.23
N PHE A 170 -9.47 -4.64 -2.51
CA PHE A 170 -10.46 -5.54 -3.06
C PHE A 170 -11.81 -5.31 -2.38
N THR A 171 -12.74 -4.71 -3.11
CA THR A 171 -14.13 -4.47 -2.68
C THR A 171 -15.08 -5.54 -3.22
N ALA A 172 -14.72 -6.20 -4.32
CA ALA A 172 -15.49 -7.30 -4.87
C ALA A 172 -15.40 -8.53 -3.94
N PRO A 173 -16.51 -9.27 -3.71
CA PRO A 173 -16.47 -10.50 -2.93
C PRO A 173 -15.52 -11.51 -3.56
N ARG A 174 -14.97 -12.40 -2.72
CA ARG A 174 -14.15 -13.50 -3.23
C ARG A 174 -15.07 -14.55 -3.84
N PRO A 175 -14.71 -15.17 -4.98
CA PRO A 175 -15.44 -16.33 -5.47
C PRO A 175 -15.52 -17.40 -4.36
N PRO A 176 -16.69 -18.02 -4.14
CA PRO A 176 -16.84 -19.09 -3.15
C PRO A 176 -15.91 -20.26 -3.49
N GLY A 177 -15.29 -20.84 -2.47
CA GLY A 177 -14.26 -21.89 -2.64
C GLY A 177 -12.91 -21.37 -3.16
N GLY A 178 -12.78 -20.07 -3.44
CA GLY A 178 -11.52 -19.46 -3.83
C GLY A 178 -10.56 -19.34 -2.64
N GLY A 179 -9.36 -19.91 -2.78
CA GLY A 179 -8.25 -19.72 -1.85
C GLY A 179 -7.77 -18.26 -1.84
N TYR A 180 -6.55 -18.01 -2.30
CA TYR A 180 -6.04 -16.65 -2.41
C TYR A 180 -6.49 -15.99 -3.71
N ARG A 181 -6.61 -14.65 -3.72
CA ARG A 181 -7.01 -13.95 -4.95
C ARG A 181 -5.84 -13.96 -5.95
N PRO A 182 -6.05 -14.41 -7.20
CA PRO A 182 -5.00 -14.39 -8.20
C PRO A 182 -4.70 -12.94 -8.62
N LEU A 183 -3.41 -12.64 -8.80
CA LEU A 183 -2.92 -11.40 -9.36
C LEU A 183 -1.78 -11.70 -10.33
N ALA A 184 -2.01 -11.42 -11.60
CA ALA A 184 -0.98 -11.45 -12.64
C ALA A 184 -0.12 -10.19 -12.59
N VAL A 185 1.20 -10.35 -12.60
CA VAL A 185 2.15 -9.22 -12.62
C VAL A 185 3.12 -9.39 -13.79
N ASP A 186 3.15 -8.39 -14.65
CA ASP A 186 4.06 -8.30 -15.79
C ASP A 186 5.11 -7.23 -15.51
N LEU A 187 6.37 -7.69 -15.43
CA LEU A 187 7.55 -6.89 -15.10
C LEU A 187 8.46 -6.63 -16.31
N ALA A 188 8.12 -7.18 -17.48
CA ALA A 188 8.98 -7.15 -18.65
C ALA A 188 9.02 -5.77 -19.33
N GLY A 189 7.92 -5.02 -19.28
CA GLY A 189 7.81 -3.74 -19.99
C GLY A 189 8.56 -2.55 -19.37
N ALA A 190 9.28 -2.74 -18.26
CA ALA A 190 10.14 -1.71 -17.68
C ALA A 190 11.26 -2.28 -16.78
N PRO A 191 12.35 -2.83 -17.35
CA PRO A 191 13.37 -3.56 -16.61
C PRO A 191 14.16 -2.74 -15.58
N ASP A 192 14.22 -1.41 -15.73
CA ASP A 192 14.91 -0.50 -14.80
C ASP A 192 14.01 0.00 -13.65
N ARG A 193 12.86 -0.64 -13.40
CA ARG A 193 11.93 -0.24 -12.33
C ARG A 193 11.86 -1.29 -11.24
N ALA A 194 11.40 -0.88 -10.07
CA ALA A 194 10.97 -1.76 -9.02
C ALA A 194 9.47 -1.55 -8.75
N VAL A 195 8.76 -2.64 -8.44
CA VAL A 195 7.37 -2.59 -8.00
C VAL A 195 7.28 -3.21 -6.61
N VAL A 196 6.61 -2.52 -5.69
CA VAL A 196 6.23 -3.07 -4.40
C VAL A 196 4.71 -3.15 -4.36
N LEU A 197 4.17 -4.36 -4.22
CA LEU A 197 2.74 -4.57 -4.02
C LEU A 197 2.41 -4.38 -2.54
N VAL A 198 1.42 -3.56 -2.23
CA VAL A 198 0.92 -3.35 -0.86
C VAL A 198 -0.51 -3.87 -0.79
N ALA A 199 -0.77 -4.89 0.05
CA ALA A 199 -2.05 -5.58 0.08
C ALA A 199 -2.51 -5.95 1.50
N GLU A 200 -3.81 -5.84 1.76
CA GLU A 200 -4.41 -6.23 3.05
C GLU A 200 -5.14 -7.58 2.99
N GLN A 201 -5.36 -8.13 1.80
CA GLN A 201 -6.08 -9.39 1.60
C GLN A 201 -5.14 -10.48 1.07
N PRO A 202 -5.47 -11.78 1.28
CA PRO A 202 -4.67 -12.87 0.77
C PRO A 202 -4.57 -12.94 -0.77
N LEU A 203 -3.35 -13.08 -1.29
CA LEU A 203 -3.04 -13.03 -2.73
C LEU A 203 -2.18 -14.21 -3.22
N THR A 204 -2.47 -14.69 -4.43
CA THR A 204 -1.55 -15.51 -5.23
C THR A 204 -1.01 -14.63 -6.34
N VAL A 205 0.26 -14.25 -6.26
CA VAL A 205 0.91 -13.41 -7.27
C VAL A 205 1.58 -14.32 -8.29
N ALA A 206 1.27 -14.14 -9.57
CA ALA A 206 1.88 -14.88 -10.67
C ALA A 206 2.64 -13.92 -11.59
N LEU A 207 3.92 -14.19 -11.85
CA LEU A 207 4.69 -13.43 -12.82
C LEU A 207 4.35 -13.94 -14.22
N THR A 208 3.66 -13.13 -15.04
CA THR A 208 3.06 -13.62 -16.30
C THR A 208 3.99 -13.62 -17.49
N THR A 209 5.11 -12.91 -17.41
CA THR A 209 6.08 -12.81 -18.50
C THR A 209 7.39 -13.42 -18.04
N VAL A 210 7.89 -14.40 -18.80
CA VAL A 210 9.30 -14.81 -18.74
C VAL A 210 10.10 -13.61 -19.21
N PRO A 211 10.81 -12.89 -18.32
CA PRO A 211 11.49 -11.69 -18.78
C PRO A 211 12.66 -12.10 -19.68
N PRO A 212 13.04 -11.26 -20.66
CA PRO A 212 14.40 -11.31 -21.21
C PRO A 212 15.40 -11.14 -20.06
N ASP A 213 16.70 -11.30 -20.32
CA ASP A 213 17.76 -11.37 -19.29
C ASP A 213 17.68 -10.33 -18.14
N ARG A 214 16.95 -9.22 -18.35
CA ARG A 214 16.62 -8.19 -17.36
C ARG A 214 15.11 -7.94 -17.21
N ALA A 215 14.65 -7.74 -15.98
CA ALA A 215 13.26 -7.41 -15.61
C ALA A 215 13.25 -6.55 -14.37
N ALA A 216 12.11 -5.89 -14.12
CA ALA A 216 11.90 -5.18 -12.87
C ALA A 216 11.96 -6.12 -11.66
N SER A 217 12.36 -5.55 -10.54
CA SER A 217 12.37 -6.22 -9.23
C SER A 217 11.00 -6.12 -8.57
N LEU A 218 10.54 -7.21 -7.94
CA LEU A 218 9.28 -7.27 -7.21
C LEU A 218 9.52 -7.25 -5.70
N GLY A 219 8.86 -6.37 -4.97
CA GLY A 219 8.69 -6.46 -3.52
C GLY A 219 7.23 -6.70 -3.16
N VAL A 220 6.98 -7.28 -1.99
CA VAL A 220 5.62 -7.47 -1.47
C VAL A 220 5.53 -7.04 -0.01
N GLU A 221 4.53 -6.24 0.31
CA GLU A 221 4.18 -5.85 1.66
C GLU A 221 2.71 -6.19 1.92
N ALA A 222 2.45 -7.05 2.90
CA ALA A 222 1.12 -7.63 3.05
C ALA A 222 0.64 -7.78 4.50
N GLY A 223 -0.56 -7.26 4.78
CA GLY A 223 -1.26 -7.53 6.05
C GLY A 223 -1.76 -8.97 6.18
N ALA A 224 -1.93 -9.65 5.05
CA ALA A 224 -2.41 -11.02 4.97
C ALA A 224 -1.42 -11.94 4.24
N ALA A 225 -1.69 -13.24 4.27
CA ALA A 225 -0.81 -14.25 3.70
C ALA A 225 -0.83 -14.17 2.18
N PHE A 226 0.32 -14.33 1.53
CA PHE A 226 0.42 -14.30 0.08
C PHE A 226 1.38 -15.38 -0.41
N THR A 227 1.14 -15.89 -1.61
CA THR A 227 2.07 -16.81 -2.26
C THR A 227 2.51 -16.26 -3.60
N LEU A 228 3.70 -16.64 -4.05
CA LEU A 228 4.06 -16.51 -5.46
C LEU A 228 3.79 -17.86 -6.12
N ALA A 229 3.00 -17.86 -7.19
CA ALA A 229 2.67 -19.08 -7.95
C ALA A 229 3.95 -19.74 -8.48
N GLU A 230 4.87 -18.91 -8.98
CA GLU A 230 6.20 -19.28 -9.41
C GLU A 230 7.18 -18.27 -8.83
N GLY A 231 8.31 -18.77 -8.33
CA GLY A 231 9.41 -17.91 -7.91
C GLY A 231 10.65 -18.19 -8.72
N ARG A 232 11.39 -17.12 -8.98
CA ARG A 232 12.74 -17.18 -9.54
C ARG A 232 13.69 -16.53 -8.53
N PRO A 233 14.85 -17.14 -8.28
CA PRO A 233 15.94 -16.45 -7.60
C PRO A 233 16.16 -15.08 -8.27
N ASP A 234 16.49 -14.07 -7.48
CA ASP A 234 16.83 -12.71 -7.94
C ASP A 234 15.66 -11.86 -8.50
N ARG A 235 14.41 -12.33 -8.49
CA ARG A 235 13.24 -11.50 -8.91
C ARG A 235 12.47 -10.88 -7.76
N LEU A 236 12.44 -11.55 -6.61
CA LEU A 236 11.86 -11.01 -5.39
C LEU A 236 12.93 -10.18 -4.68
N ALA A 237 12.80 -8.86 -4.68
CA ALA A 237 13.66 -7.96 -3.92
C ALA A 237 13.53 -8.11 -2.41
N GLY A 238 12.39 -8.64 -1.96
CA GLY A 238 12.10 -8.90 -0.57
C GLY A 238 10.61 -8.95 -0.31
N PHE A 239 10.25 -9.30 0.91
CA PHE A 239 8.87 -9.26 1.35
C PHE A 239 8.75 -8.95 2.84
N ARG A 240 7.63 -8.34 3.22
CA ARG A 240 7.23 -8.12 4.61
C ARG A 240 5.77 -8.47 4.75
N ALA A 241 5.44 -9.50 5.51
CA ALA A 241 4.04 -9.85 5.76
C ALA A 241 3.81 -10.31 7.20
N LEU A 242 2.71 -9.88 7.79
CA LEU A 242 2.37 -10.22 9.19
C LEU A 242 2.32 -11.74 9.39
N PRO A 243 1.69 -12.55 8.51
CA PRO A 243 1.63 -14.00 8.70
C PRO A 243 2.97 -14.72 8.53
N TYR A 244 4.01 -14.01 8.07
CA TYR A 244 5.38 -14.52 7.94
C TYR A 244 6.33 -13.94 8.98
N GLY A 245 5.79 -13.31 10.05
CA GLY A 245 6.55 -12.84 11.20
C GLY A 245 7.07 -11.41 11.09
N ALA A 246 6.59 -10.61 10.13
CA ALA A 246 6.87 -9.17 10.16
C ALA A 246 6.16 -8.53 11.37
N ALA A 247 6.86 -7.67 12.12
CA ALA A 247 6.26 -6.96 13.26
C ALA A 247 5.21 -5.94 12.79
N GLU A 248 5.50 -5.25 11.69
CA GLU A 248 4.63 -4.25 11.08
C GLU A 248 4.73 -4.34 9.55
N VAL A 249 3.69 -3.86 8.88
CA VAL A 249 3.62 -3.74 7.41
C VAL A 249 2.94 -2.43 7.01
N ALA A 250 3.24 -1.95 5.81
CA ALA A 250 2.59 -0.80 5.21
C ALA A 250 1.07 -1.04 5.13
N PRO A 251 0.26 -0.15 5.69
CA PRO A 251 -1.16 -0.14 5.36
C PRO A 251 -1.34 0.33 3.91
N VAL A 252 -2.43 -0.08 3.28
CA VAL A 252 -2.81 0.47 1.97
C VAL A 252 -3.28 1.90 2.20
N LEU A 253 -2.64 2.86 1.51
CA LEU A 253 -3.05 4.26 1.59
C LEU A 253 -4.31 4.47 0.75
N ASP A 254 -5.46 4.18 1.36
CA ASP A 254 -6.81 4.37 0.83
C ASP A 254 -7.41 5.69 1.36
N PRO A 255 -7.85 6.63 0.50
CA PRO A 255 -8.52 7.85 0.92
C PRO A 255 -9.73 7.62 1.85
N LEU A 256 -10.42 6.48 1.73
CA LEU A 256 -11.57 6.15 2.59
C LEU A 256 -11.16 5.70 3.99
N ARG A 257 -9.92 5.23 4.17
CA ARG A 257 -9.36 4.74 5.44
C ARG A 257 -8.18 5.60 5.91
N PHE A 258 -8.08 6.80 5.36
CA PHE A 258 -6.96 7.69 5.57
C PHE A 258 -6.98 8.25 6.99
N GLY A 259 -5.87 8.08 7.72
CA GLY A 259 -5.65 8.63 9.06
C GLY A 259 -4.16 8.90 9.31
N PRO A 260 -3.81 9.68 10.35
CA PRO A 260 -2.42 10.04 10.65
C PRO A 260 -1.53 8.82 10.92
N GLU A 261 -2.06 7.79 11.59
CA GLU A 261 -1.33 6.55 11.87
C GLU A 261 -1.09 5.73 10.61
N THR A 262 -2.12 5.59 9.76
CA THR A 262 -2.02 4.96 8.43
C THR A 262 -0.95 5.64 7.58
N LEU A 263 -0.95 6.97 7.56
CA LEU A 263 0.04 7.75 6.83
C LEU A 263 1.46 7.54 7.38
N ARG A 264 1.62 7.54 8.72
CA ARG A 264 2.92 7.31 9.37
C ARG A 264 3.48 5.93 9.02
N GLY A 265 2.66 4.89 9.12
CA GLY A 265 3.03 3.52 8.77
C GLY A 265 3.40 3.38 7.29
N PHE A 266 2.58 3.96 6.40
CA PHE A 266 2.86 4.00 4.97
C PHE A 266 4.19 4.70 4.66
N CYS A 267 4.43 5.87 5.24
CA CYS A 267 5.66 6.64 5.01
C CYS A 267 6.90 5.97 5.60
N ALA A 268 6.78 5.27 6.74
CA ALA A 268 7.87 4.47 7.30
C ALA A 268 8.26 3.33 6.35
N ALA A 269 7.27 2.58 5.85
CA ALA A 269 7.51 1.51 4.88
C ALA A 269 8.07 2.03 3.55
N LEU A 270 7.56 3.16 3.04
CA LEU A 270 8.08 3.80 1.84
C LEU A 270 9.57 4.14 2.00
N ARG A 271 10.00 4.65 3.16
CA ARG A 271 11.42 4.95 3.43
C ARG A 271 12.28 3.68 3.47
N LEU A 272 11.77 2.58 4.05
CA LEU A 272 12.47 1.30 4.08
C LEU A 272 12.71 0.77 2.67
N TRP A 273 11.68 0.75 1.81
CA TRP A 273 11.84 0.34 0.42
C TRP A 273 12.73 1.30 -0.38
N ALA A 274 12.59 2.61 -0.17
CA ALA A 274 13.46 3.60 -0.77
C ALA A 274 14.94 3.32 -0.46
N MET A 275 15.24 3.03 0.81
CA MET A 275 16.59 2.69 1.28
C MET A 275 17.08 1.38 0.68
N GLN A 276 16.26 0.33 0.67
CA GLN A 276 16.59 -0.98 0.11
C GLN A 276 17.03 -0.88 -1.36
N PHE A 277 16.37 -0.05 -2.15
CA PHE A 277 16.70 0.18 -3.56
C PHE A 277 17.73 1.30 -3.79
N GLY A 278 18.13 2.04 -2.76
CA GLY A 278 19.03 3.20 -2.89
C GLY A 278 18.39 4.39 -3.63
N LEU A 279 17.07 4.55 -3.53
CA LEU A 279 16.31 5.55 -4.29
C LEU A 279 15.91 6.76 -3.45
N PRO A 280 16.04 7.99 -3.99
CA PRO A 280 15.48 9.16 -3.34
C PRO A 280 13.96 9.20 -3.49
N ALA A 281 13.24 9.78 -2.51
CA ALA A 281 11.77 9.85 -2.51
C ALA A 281 11.16 10.45 -3.80
N ARG A 282 11.90 11.32 -4.51
CA ARG A 282 11.47 11.90 -5.79
C ARG A 282 11.34 10.89 -6.94
N ARG A 283 11.96 9.72 -6.83
CA ARG A 283 11.90 8.61 -7.81
C ARG A 283 10.83 7.57 -7.45
N ILE A 284 9.99 7.89 -6.46
CA ILE A 284 8.96 6.99 -5.95
C ILE A 284 7.58 7.47 -6.39
N ARG A 285 6.75 6.51 -6.76
CA ARG A 285 5.35 6.71 -7.10
C ARG A 285 4.49 5.76 -6.29
N TYR A 286 3.33 6.23 -5.88
CA TYR A 286 2.26 5.42 -5.31
C TYR A 286 1.06 5.41 -6.26
N THR A 287 0.51 4.23 -6.54
CA THR A 287 -0.73 4.07 -7.30
C THR A 287 -1.68 3.17 -6.51
N LEU A 288 -2.92 3.63 -6.28
CA LEU A 288 -3.98 2.84 -5.66
C LEU A 288 -4.87 2.25 -6.75
N VAL A 289 -5.04 0.93 -6.74
CA VAL A 289 -5.85 0.20 -7.71
C VAL A 289 -6.86 -0.68 -6.98
N GLU A 290 -8.12 -0.60 -7.40
CA GLU A 290 -9.21 -1.40 -6.87
C GLU A 290 -9.54 -2.59 -7.77
N ASN A 291 -9.72 -3.76 -7.15
CA ASN A 291 -10.02 -5.05 -7.76
C ASN A 291 -9.14 -5.42 -8.97
N PRO A 292 -7.81 -5.22 -8.95
CA PRO A 292 -6.97 -5.64 -10.06
C PRO A 292 -6.87 -7.17 -10.12
N THR A 293 -6.92 -7.74 -11.32
CA THR A 293 -6.49 -9.14 -11.56
C THR A 293 -5.19 -9.19 -12.35
N ARG A 294 -4.79 -8.08 -12.98
CA ARG A 294 -3.53 -7.91 -13.69
C ARG A 294 -2.91 -6.53 -13.41
N ILE A 295 -1.60 -6.52 -13.20
CA ILE A 295 -0.76 -5.33 -13.17
C ILE A 295 0.37 -5.53 -14.18
N ALA A 296 0.67 -4.50 -14.97
CA ALA A 296 1.77 -4.52 -15.91
C ALA A 296 2.56 -3.22 -15.83
N LEU A 297 3.88 -3.34 -15.83
CA LEU A 297 4.76 -2.21 -16.07
C LEU A 297 4.86 -1.95 -17.57
N ALA A 298 4.58 -0.72 -17.99
CA ALA A 298 4.66 -0.31 -19.38
C ALA A 298 5.38 1.04 -19.49
N GLY A 299 6.70 0.98 -19.74
CA GLY A 299 7.56 2.17 -19.75
C GLY A 299 7.51 2.89 -18.40
N GLU A 300 6.95 4.10 -18.39
CA GLU A 300 6.79 4.94 -17.18
C GLU A 300 5.47 4.72 -16.43
N ALA A 301 4.53 3.96 -17.00
CA ALA A 301 3.20 3.76 -16.43
C ALA A 301 3.07 2.42 -15.70
N VAL A 302 2.19 2.37 -14.71
CA VAL A 302 1.58 1.13 -14.21
C VAL A 302 0.24 1.00 -14.91
N ARG A 303 0.05 -0.10 -15.65
CA ARG A 303 -1.22 -0.50 -16.26
C ARG A 303 -1.88 -1.56 -15.39
N SER A 304 -3.20 -1.51 -15.32
CA SER A 304 -4.00 -2.53 -14.64
C SER A 304 -5.37 -2.63 -15.29
N ASP A 305 -5.99 -3.80 -15.15
CA ASP A 305 -7.40 -4.03 -15.46
C ASP A 305 -8.34 -3.61 -14.33
N GLY A 306 -7.81 -3.31 -13.15
CA GLY A 306 -8.56 -2.76 -12.02
C GLY A 306 -8.90 -1.28 -12.17
N THR A 307 -9.75 -0.79 -11.28
CA THR A 307 -10.18 0.62 -11.27
C THR A 307 -9.11 1.47 -10.59
N PRO A 308 -8.48 2.44 -11.27
CA PRO A 308 -7.52 3.35 -10.64
C PRO A 308 -8.26 4.29 -9.68
N ARG A 309 -7.82 4.35 -8.43
CA ARG A 309 -8.42 5.22 -7.40
C ARG A 309 -7.59 6.46 -7.09
N GLY A 310 -6.30 6.41 -7.38
CA GLY A 310 -5.43 7.57 -7.20
C GLY A 310 -3.98 7.29 -7.52
N ARG A 311 -3.22 8.36 -7.75
CA ARG A 311 -1.78 8.30 -7.96
C ARG A 311 -1.12 9.53 -7.36
N ILE A 312 -0.04 9.31 -6.62
CA ILE A 312 0.79 10.36 -6.02
C ILE A 312 2.24 10.05 -6.38
N SER A 313 3.04 11.04 -6.78
CA SER A 313 4.42 10.79 -7.19
C SER A 313 5.37 11.90 -6.78
N GLY A 314 6.65 11.53 -6.73
CA GLY A 314 7.78 12.44 -6.66
C GLY A 314 7.67 13.44 -5.51
N ARG A 315 7.72 14.73 -5.83
CA ARG A 315 7.68 15.81 -4.82
C ARG A 315 6.42 15.83 -3.98
N ARG A 316 5.26 15.42 -4.53
CA ARG A 316 4.00 15.40 -3.76
C ARG A 316 4.03 14.29 -2.72
N LEU A 317 4.54 13.11 -3.10
CA LEU A 317 4.71 11.98 -2.19
C LEU A 317 5.76 12.27 -1.12
N ALA A 318 6.88 12.89 -1.52
CA ALA A 318 7.92 13.31 -0.58
C ALA A 318 7.39 14.30 0.46
N ARG A 319 6.64 15.33 0.04
CA ARG A 319 5.99 16.28 0.97
C ARG A 319 4.98 15.62 1.89
N LEU A 320 4.19 14.68 1.37
CA LEU A 320 3.24 13.91 2.16
C LEU A 320 3.93 13.08 3.27
N CYS A 321 5.16 12.64 3.04
CA CYS A 321 5.95 11.88 4.01
C CYS A 321 7.01 12.70 4.76
N GLN A 322 6.94 14.03 4.70
CA GLN A 322 7.78 14.93 5.51
C GLN A 322 7.08 15.37 6.81
N THR A 323 5.75 15.33 6.82
CA THR A 323 4.88 15.60 7.98
C THR A 323 4.87 14.42 8.94
#